data_AF-A0A8T3QTM3-F1
#
_entry.id   AF-A0A8T3QTM3-F1
#
_cell.length_a   1.000
_cell.length_b   1.000
_cell.length_c   1.000
_cell.angle_alpha   90.00
_cell.angle_beta   90.00
_cell.angle_gamma   90.00
#
_symmetry.space_group_name_H-M   'P 1'
#
loop_
_entity.id
_entity.type
_entity.pdbx_description
1 polymer ?
#
loop_
_entity_poly.entity_id
_entity_poly.type
_entity_poly.pdbx_seq_one_letter_code
_entity_poly.pdbx_strand_id
1 'polypeptide(L)'
;MTPIRATGPGPRFVALPTAAPALLLCVGLAVSAVACGPVSPVSSGPTASGVAQPGSSASVPGSAGSVPGSSGSAPDPSGSAPDPSGVRWPGTTVLAVIALGAADGEIQKAGADLKAAADKQDLKAMWGAADGLARMIDALLPTLDRLDAYEGTKPVAALYRVALPEIGAGAKRLRDAITSGDSAGVVAGSQQIARGLGAYAPIRSQIAALVEQAILQQRLLVK
;
A
#
# COMPACT_ATOMS: atom_id res chain seq x y z
N MET A 1 -19.95 37.20 -66.49
CA MET A 1 -20.36 36.45 -65.28
C MET A 1 -19.24 36.60 -64.26
N THR A 2 -19.42 37.48 -63.29
CA THR A 2 -18.43 37.88 -62.27
C THR A 2 -18.75 37.16 -60.96
N PRO A 3 -17.79 36.45 -60.33
CA PRO A 3 -18.03 35.86 -59.02
C PRO A 3 -17.90 36.92 -57.92
N ILE A 4 -18.97 37.12 -57.15
CA ILE A 4 -19.01 37.93 -55.94
C ILE A 4 -18.41 37.09 -54.81
N ARG A 5 -17.32 37.58 -54.20
CA ARG A 5 -16.62 36.94 -53.09
C ARG A 5 -17.24 37.40 -51.76
N ALA A 6 -17.90 36.49 -51.06
CA ALA A 6 -18.44 36.74 -49.73
C ALA A 6 -17.32 36.79 -48.68
N THR A 7 -17.23 37.91 -47.96
CA THR A 7 -16.37 38.13 -46.78
C THR A 7 -17.00 37.46 -45.56
N GLY A 8 -16.38 36.38 -45.08
CA GLY A 8 -16.77 35.70 -43.83
C GLY A 8 -16.23 36.41 -42.57
N PRO A 9 -16.86 36.24 -41.39
CA PRO A 9 -16.46 36.90 -40.15
C PRO A 9 -15.15 36.32 -39.62
N GLY A 10 -14.21 37.20 -39.25
CA GLY A 10 -12.89 36.83 -38.73
C GLY A 10 -12.91 36.11 -37.38
N PRO A 11 -11.73 35.59 -36.95
CA PRO A 11 -11.58 34.82 -35.72
C PRO A 11 -11.81 35.71 -34.50
N ARG A 12 -12.79 35.35 -33.67
CA ARG A 12 -12.94 35.92 -32.33
C ARG A 12 -11.85 35.34 -31.44
N PHE A 13 -10.77 36.11 -31.26
CA PHE A 13 -9.85 35.89 -30.15
C PHE A 13 -10.62 36.17 -28.85
N VAL A 14 -10.98 35.10 -28.15
CA VAL A 14 -11.47 35.20 -26.77
C VAL A 14 -10.25 35.53 -25.92
N ALA A 15 -10.20 36.76 -25.42
CA ALA A 15 -9.21 37.20 -24.46
C ALA A 15 -9.32 36.33 -23.20
N LEU A 16 -8.28 35.55 -22.92
CA LEU A 16 -8.09 34.91 -21.61
C LEU A 16 -7.93 36.01 -20.57
N PRO A 17 -8.73 36.04 -19.49
CA PRO A 17 -8.41 36.88 -18.35
C PRO A 17 -7.15 36.33 -17.68
N THR A 18 -6.07 37.10 -17.74
CA THR A 18 -4.93 37.01 -16.82
C THR A 18 -5.46 37.29 -15.41
N ALA A 19 -5.91 36.24 -14.73
CA ALA A 19 -6.24 36.26 -13.33
C ALA A 19 -4.98 35.94 -12.51
N ALA A 20 -4.71 36.81 -11.54
CA ALA A 20 -3.54 36.91 -10.70
C ALA A 20 -3.07 35.59 -10.04
N PRO A 21 -1.75 35.39 -9.85
CA PRO A 21 -1.22 34.35 -8.98
C PRO A 21 -1.24 34.84 -7.53
N ALA A 22 -2.34 34.59 -6.81
CA ALA A 22 -2.41 34.87 -5.38
C ALA A 22 -3.42 33.94 -4.69
N LEU A 23 -3.06 32.67 -4.52
CA LEU A 23 -3.59 31.81 -3.45
C LEU A 23 -2.64 30.64 -3.22
N LEU A 24 -1.43 31.02 -2.80
CA LEU A 24 -0.45 30.15 -2.18
C LEU A 24 -0.62 30.31 -0.66
N LEU A 25 -1.50 29.54 -0.04
CA LEU A 25 -1.45 29.08 1.36
C LEU A 25 -2.74 28.33 1.72
N CYS A 26 -2.61 27.28 2.55
CA CYS A 26 -3.67 26.54 3.24
C CYS A 26 -4.30 25.31 2.55
N VAL A 27 -3.47 24.41 1.98
CA VAL A 27 -3.81 22.96 2.01
C VAL A 27 -2.83 22.27 2.96
N GLY A 28 -2.88 22.70 4.22
CA GLY A 28 -2.30 22.00 5.34
C GLY A 28 -3.39 21.20 6.05
N LEU A 29 -3.08 19.95 6.37
CA LEU A 29 -3.75 19.08 7.35
C LEU A 29 -5.21 18.66 7.08
N ALA A 30 -5.36 17.41 6.60
CA ALA A 30 -6.26 16.42 7.20
C ALA A 30 -6.05 15.03 6.57
N VAL A 31 -4.87 14.43 6.78
CA VAL A 31 -4.75 12.97 6.75
C VAL A 31 -4.43 12.56 8.18
N SER A 32 -5.49 12.31 8.94
CA SER A 32 -5.41 11.81 10.30
C SER A 32 -4.74 10.44 10.32
N ALA A 33 -3.87 10.28 11.30
CA ALA A 33 -3.17 9.08 11.69
C ALA A 33 -4.05 7.81 11.68
N VAL A 34 -3.61 6.79 10.93
CA VAL A 34 -3.85 5.40 11.33
C VAL A 34 -2.82 5.09 12.42
N ALA A 35 -3.33 4.82 13.62
CA ALA A 35 -2.55 4.56 14.82
C ALA A 35 -1.69 3.28 14.68
N CYS A 36 -0.36 3.44 14.75
CA CYS A 36 0.54 2.40 15.23
C CYS A 36 0.57 2.45 16.76
N GLY A 37 0.41 1.29 17.40
CA GLY A 37 0.52 1.13 18.85
C GLY A 37 1.94 1.36 19.41
N PRO A 38 2.07 1.46 20.75
CA PRO A 38 3.21 2.09 21.41
C PRO A 38 4.44 1.18 21.49
N VAL A 39 5.58 1.71 21.06
CA VAL A 39 6.92 1.27 21.49
C VAL A 39 7.36 2.17 22.64
N SER A 40 7.60 1.57 23.81
CA SER A 40 8.05 2.28 25.02
C SER A 40 9.46 2.85 24.84
N PRO A 41 9.73 4.11 25.25
CA PRO A 41 11.07 4.70 25.18
C PRO A 41 11.94 4.31 26.40
N VAL A 42 13.15 3.85 26.13
CA VAL A 42 14.23 3.79 27.13
C VAL A 42 14.84 5.18 27.30
N SER A 43 14.79 5.66 28.53
CA SER A 43 15.25 6.98 28.97
C SER A 43 16.77 7.08 28.93
N SER A 44 17.30 8.15 28.34
CA SER A 44 18.73 8.51 28.39
C SER A 44 18.90 9.72 29.32
N GLY A 45 19.66 9.55 30.40
CA GLY A 45 20.11 10.63 31.29
C GLY A 45 21.57 11.03 31.00
N PRO A 46 22.02 12.22 31.43
CA PRO A 46 23.13 12.93 30.79
C PRO A 46 24.51 12.77 31.46
N THR A 47 25.51 13.15 30.66
CA THR A 47 26.96 13.37 30.85
C THR A 47 27.45 13.90 32.21
N ALA A 48 28.59 13.37 32.71
CA ALA A 48 29.90 14.06 32.74
C ALA A 48 30.99 13.31 33.57
N SER A 49 32.20 13.25 32.98
CA SER A 49 33.58 13.22 33.51
C SER A 49 33.92 12.76 34.94
N GLY A 50 34.98 11.93 35.06
CA GLY A 50 35.88 11.98 36.24
C GLY A 50 36.65 10.71 36.63
N VAL A 51 37.84 10.51 36.05
CA VAL A 51 39.14 10.16 36.69
C VAL A 51 39.25 9.04 37.77
N ALA A 52 40.00 7.99 37.37
CA ALA A 52 41.09 7.24 38.07
C ALA A 52 40.88 6.17 39.19
N GLN A 53 41.54 5.02 38.90
CA GLN A 53 42.43 4.19 39.74
C GLN A 53 41.87 3.11 40.71
N PRO A 54 42.69 2.08 41.07
CA PRO A 54 42.28 0.68 41.13
C PRO A 54 42.40 0.06 42.52
N GLY A 55 41.89 -1.15 42.70
CA GLY A 55 42.33 -2.01 43.81
C GLY A 55 41.31 -3.03 44.30
N SER A 56 41.80 -4.27 44.34
CA SER A 56 41.61 -5.24 45.44
C SER A 56 40.27 -5.96 45.61
N SER A 57 40.36 -7.26 45.27
CA SER A 57 40.20 -8.41 46.17
C SER A 57 38.83 -8.77 46.75
N ALA A 58 38.44 -9.99 46.37
CA ALA A 58 37.83 -11.05 47.19
C ALA A 58 36.44 -10.81 47.80
N SER A 59 35.48 -11.68 47.47
CA SER A 59 35.15 -12.84 48.31
C SER A 59 33.93 -13.59 47.77
N VAL A 60 34.07 -14.91 47.67
CA VAL A 60 32.97 -15.89 47.59
C VAL A 60 32.40 -16.07 49.00
N PRO A 61 31.08 -16.20 49.17
CA PRO A 61 30.49 -17.52 49.46
C PRO A 61 29.15 -17.70 48.71
N GLY A 62 28.85 -18.88 48.16
CA GLY A 62 28.48 -20.04 48.96
C GLY A 62 26.98 -20.00 49.28
N SER A 63 26.14 -20.54 48.40
CA SER A 63 24.78 -21.00 48.76
C SER A 63 24.35 -22.09 47.81
N ALA A 64 24.47 -23.32 48.33
CA ALA A 64 23.79 -24.49 47.82
C ALA A 64 22.28 -24.31 48.04
N GLY A 65 21.50 -24.46 46.97
CA GLY A 65 20.05 -24.40 47.00
C GLY A 65 19.51 -25.41 46.00
N SER A 66 19.06 -26.53 46.55
CA SER A 66 18.40 -27.69 45.95
C SER A 66 17.60 -27.42 44.68
N VAL A 67 17.88 -28.20 43.63
CA VAL A 67 17.01 -28.40 42.46
C VAL A 67 15.84 -29.31 42.83
N PRO A 68 14.57 -28.87 42.78
CA PRO A 68 13.45 -29.78 42.67
C PRO A 68 13.28 -30.17 41.20
N GLY A 69 13.40 -31.46 40.92
CA GLY A 69 13.08 -32.04 39.63
C GLY A 69 11.63 -31.76 39.26
N SER A 70 11.43 -30.87 38.30
CA SER A 70 10.17 -30.78 37.56
C SER A 70 10.29 -31.68 36.34
N SER A 71 9.75 -32.88 36.48
CA SER A 71 9.30 -33.70 35.34
C SER A 71 8.11 -32.97 34.69
N GLY A 72 8.41 -31.90 33.96
CA GLY A 72 7.47 -31.27 33.05
C GLY A 72 7.43 -32.11 31.80
N SER A 73 6.33 -32.82 31.60
CA SER A 73 5.98 -33.44 30.33
C SER A 73 6.28 -32.46 29.20
N ALA A 74 7.18 -32.85 28.29
CA ALA A 74 7.37 -32.12 27.05
C ALA A 74 5.98 -31.96 26.39
N PRO A 75 5.56 -30.75 26.02
CA PRO A 75 4.42 -30.60 25.16
C PRO A 75 4.78 -31.32 23.86
N ASP A 76 3.96 -32.32 23.55
CA ASP A 76 3.92 -32.98 22.26
C ASP A 76 4.03 -31.90 21.16
N PRO A 77 5.03 -31.92 20.26
CA PRO A 77 5.01 -31.08 19.07
C PRO A 77 3.98 -31.63 18.07
N SER A 78 2.76 -31.91 18.55
CA SER A 78 1.55 -31.99 17.74
C SER A 78 1.10 -30.57 17.36
N GLY A 79 2.05 -29.75 16.92
CA GLY A 79 1.73 -28.73 15.95
C GLY A 79 1.30 -29.52 14.72
N SER A 80 -0.01 -29.59 14.51
CA SER A 80 -0.58 -30.11 13.27
C SER A 80 0.10 -29.35 12.14
N ALA A 81 1.13 -29.96 11.54
CA ALA A 81 1.62 -29.53 10.25
C ALA A 81 0.37 -29.52 9.38
N PRO A 82 -0.01 -28.38 8.77
CA PRO A 82 -1.20 -28.34 7.93
C PRO A 82 -1.07 -29.47 6.92
N ASP A 83 -2.04 -30.37 6.92
CA ASP A 83 -2.04 -31.53 6.03
C ASP A 83 -1.83 -31.02 4.60
N PRO A 84 -0.73 -31.40 3.92
CA PRO A 84 -0.50 -31.00 2.54
C PRO A 84 -1.54 -31.60 1.58
N SER A 85 -2.46 -32.44 2.07
CA SER A 85 -3.64 -32.88 1.33
C SER A 85 -4.70 -31.78 1.15
N GLY A 86 -4.48 -30.55 1.63
CA GLY A 86 -5.32 -29.40 1.36
C GLY A 86 -5.60 -29.26 -0.13
N VAL A 87 -6.88 -29.44 -0.50
CA VAL A 87 -7.47 -29.43 -1.86
C VAL A 87 -6.58 -28.68 -2.85
N ARG A 88 -6.08 -29.38 -3.88
CA ARG A 88 -5.22 -28.78 -4.92
C ARG A 88 -5.92 -27.58 -5.56
N TRP A 89 -5.29 -26.41 -5.51
CA TRP A 89 -5.87 -25.20 -6.10
C TRP A 89 -5.86 -25.27 -7.63
N PRO A 90 -6.84 -24.68 -8.33
CA PRO A 90 -6.74 -24.45 -9.75
C PRO A 90 -5.47 -23.65 -10.06
N GLY A 91 -4.69 -24.08 -11.07
CA GLY A 91 -3.45 -23.39 -11.43
C GLY A 91 -3.66 -21.90 -11.77
N THR A 92 -4.81 -21.56 -12.32
CA THR A 92 -5.22 -20.16 -12.58
C THR A 92 -5.40 -19.34 -11.32
N THR A 93 -5.91 -19.93 -10.23
CA THR A 93 -6.05 -19.29 -8.92
C THR A 93 -4.68 -19.05 -8.29
N VAL A 94 -3.79 -20.05 -8.35
CA VAL A 94 -2.41 -19.93 -7.85
C VAL A 94 -1.69 -18.74 -8.51
N LEU A 95 -1.74 -18.68 -9.84
CA LEU A 95 -1.13 -17.57 -10.60
C LEU A 95 -1.79 -16.22 -10.27
N ALA A 96 -3.10 -16.19 -10.08
CA ALA A 96 -3.83 -14.97 -9.73
C ALA A 96 -3.43 -14.43 -8.35
N VAL A 97 -3.32 -15.30 -7.35
CA VAL A 97 -2.88 -14.92 -5.99
C VAL A 97 -1.44 -14.39 -6.01
N ILE A 98 -0.53 -15.03 -6.75
CA ILE A 98 0.85 -14.55 -6.90
C ILE A 98 0.89 -13.19 -7.59
N ALA A 99 0.12 -13.00 -8.67
CA ALA A 99 0.02 -11.72 -9.37
C ALA A 99 -0.51 -10.59 -8.47
N LEU A 100 -1.53 -10.88 -7.65
CA LEU A 100 -2.05 -9.92 -6.66
C LEU A 100 -1.04 -9.62 -5.55
N GLY A 101 -0.27 -10.61 -5.11
CA GLY A 101 0.83 -10.41 -4.17
C GLY A 101 1.92 -9.49 -4.72
N ALA A 102 2.29 -9.68 -5.99
CA ALA A 102 3.25 -8.79 -6.66
C ALA A 102 2.70 -7.36 -6.82
N ALA A 103 1.41 -7.23 -7.15
CA ALA A 103 0.73 -5.95 -7.26
C ALA A 103 0.67 -5.18 -5.94
N ASP A 104 0.66 -5.85 -4.79
CA ASP A 104 0.64 -5.18 -3.49
C ASP A 104 1.83 -4.23 -3.32
N GLY A 105 3.04 -4.71 -3.65
CA GLY A 105 4.26 -3.91 -3.59
C GLY A 105 4.19 -2.70 -4.53
N GLU A 106 3.65 -2.87 -5.73
CA GLU A 106 3.51 -1.79 -6.70
C GLU A 106 2.44 -0.76 -6.28
N ILE A 107 1.32 -1.18 -5.66
CA ILE A 107 0.32 -0.27 -5.10
C ILE A 107 0.93 0.57 -3.97
N GLN A 108 1.71 -0.05 -3.07
CA GLN A 108 2.38 0.67 -1.98
C GLN A 108 3.39 1.68 -2.52
N LYS A 109 4.18 1.27 -3.50
CA LYS A 109 5.15 2.13 -4.18
C LYS A 109 4.46 3.31 -4.88
N ALA A 110 3.40 3.07 -5.64
CA ALA A 110 2.63 4.13 -6.28
C ALA A 110 2.05 5.13 -5.28
N GLY A 111 1.57 4.66 -4.12
CA GLY A 111 1.13 5.53 -3.02
C GLY A 111 2.26 6.40 -2.45
N ALA A 112 3.45 5.82 -2.26
CA ALA A 112 4.63 6.55 -1.80
C ALA A 112 5.11 7.58 -2.84
N ASP A 113 5.10 7.23 -4.13
CA ASP A 113 5.46 8.10 -5.24
C ASP A 113 4.48 9.29 -5.36
N LEU A 114 3.18 9.04 -5.24
CA LEU A 114 2.15 10.08 -5.20
C LEU A 114 2.37 11.04 -4.03
N LYS A 115 2.66 10.52 -2.84
CA LYS A 115 2.97 11.34 -1.67
C LYS A 115 4.22 12.19 -1.90
N ALA A 116 5.32 11.58 -2.38
CA ALA A 116 6.56 12.28 -2.63
C ALA A 116 6.42 13.38 -3.70
N ALA A 117 5.62 13.13 -4.74
CA ALA A 117 5.30 14.12 -5.76
C ALA A 117 4.46 15.28 -5.18
N ALA A 118 3.45 14.99 -4.36
CA ALA A 118 2.64 15.99 -3.70
C ALA A 118 3.45 16.88 -2.75
N ASP A 119 4.34 16.29 -1.94
CA ASP A 119 5.23 17.02 -1.02
C ASP A 119 6.17 17.98 -1.76
N LYS A 120 6.53 17.67 -3.02
CA LYS A 120 7.35 18.50 -3.91
C LYS A 120 6.55 19.44 -4.81
N GLN A 121 5.23 19.38 -4.78
CA GLN A 121 4.34 20.06 -5.72
C GLN A 121 4.66 19.72 -7.20
N ASP A 122 5.20 18.53 -7.47
CA ASP A 122 5.54 18.07 -8.81
C ASP A 122 4.31 17.44 -9.49
N LEU A 123 3.52 18.29 -10.15
CA LEU A 123 2.30 17.86 -10.85
C LEU A 123 2.58 16.83 -11.95
N LYS A 124 3.76 16.88 -12.59
CA LYS A 124 4.13 15.93 -13.65
C LYS A 124 4.41 14.55 -13.06
N ALA A 125 5.15 14.48 -11.96
CA ALA A 125 5.37 13.22 -11.26
C ALA A 125 4.06 12.66 -10.68
N MET A 126 3.21 13.51 -10.10
CA MET A 126 1.91 13.12 -9.57
C MET A 126 0.99 12.56 -10.66
N TRP A 127 0.97 13.20 -11.84
CA TRP A 127 0.25 12.71 -13.02
C TRP A 127 0.76 11.34 -13.48
N GLY A 128 2.08 11.16 -13.58
CA GLY A 128 2.69 9.90 -14.01
C GLY A 128 2.40 8.74 -13.05
N ALA A 129 2.50 8.98 -11.74
CA ALA A 129 2.17 7.99 -10.72
C ALA A 129 0.67 7.63 -10.74
N ALA A 130 -0.22 8.63 -10.90
CA ALA A 130 -1.66 8.40 -11.00
C ALA A 130 -2.04 7.58 -12.25
N ASP A 131 -1.47 7.90 -13.43
CA ASP A 131 -1.72 7.15 -14.66
C ASP A 131 -1.18 5.71 -14.58
N GLY A 132 0.03 5.53 -14.03
CA GLY A 132 0.61 4.21 -13.79
C GLY A 132 -0.26 3.35 -12.87
N LEU A 133 -0.71 3.91 -11.74
CA LEU A 133 -1.61 3.25 -10.81
C LEU A 133 -2.95 2.86 -11.46
N ALA A 134 -3.55 3.78 -12.23
CA ALA A 134 -4.81 3.52 -12.93
C ALA A 134 -4.69 2.34 -13.92
N ARG A 135 -3.64 2.34 -14.76
CA ARG A 135 -3.41 1.27 -15.74
C ARG A 135 -3.14 -0.07 -15.08
N MET A 136 -2.35 -0.08 -14.01
CA MET A 136 -2.08 -1.29 -13.25
C MET A 136 -3.37 -1.87 -12.67
N ILE A 137 -4.23 -1.04 -12.07
CA ILE A 137 -5.51 -1.50 -11.52
C ILE A 137 -6.41 -2.07 -12.61
N ASP A 138 -6.52 -1.39 -13.76
CA ASP A 138 -7.30 -1.89 -14.90
C ASP A 138 -6.80 -3.27 -15.37
N ALA A 139 -5.48 -3.51 -15.34
CA ALA A 139 -4.90 -4.80 -15.68
C ALA A 139 -5.14 -5.90 -14.61
N LEU A 140 -5.35 -5.54 -13.35
CA LEU A 140 -5.57 -6.48 -12.25
C LEU A 140 -7.03 -6.93 -12.13
N LEU A 141 -8.00 -6.09 -12.52
CA LEU A 141 -9.43 -6.41 -12.36
C LEU A 141 -9.83 -7.77 -12.95
N PRO A 142 -9.42 -8.15 -14.19
CA PRO A 142 -9.75 -9.47 -14.75
C PRO A 142 -9.10 -10.65 -14.00
N THR A 143 -8.06 -10.40 -13.20
CA THR A 143 -7.41 -11.43 -12.38
C THR A 143 -8.30 -11.83 -11.20
N LEU A 144 -9.17 -10.93 -10.72
CA LEU A 144 -10.06 -11.18 -9.58
C LEU A 144 -11.05 -12.32 -9.85
N ASP A 145 -11.52 -12.46 -11.09
CA ASP A 145 -12.45 -13.52 -11.46
C ASP A 145 -11.84 -14.93 -11.36
N ARG A 146 -10.50 -15.02 -11.44
CA ARG A 146 -9.78 -16.28 -11.25
C ARG A 146 -9.70 -16.72 -9.78
N LEU A 147 -9.92 -15.80 -8.83
CA LEU A 147 -10.00 -16.14 -7.41
C LEU A 147 -11.35 -16.77 -7.04
N ASP A 148 -12.40 -16.58 -7.85
CA ASP A 148 -13.70 -17.22 -7.59
C ASP A 148 -13.70 -18.72 -7.90
N ALA A 149 -12.70 -19.20 -8.66
CA ALA A 149 -12.54 -20.61 -8.98
C ALA A 149 -12.19 -21.48 -7.76
N TYR A 150 -11.83 -20.88 -6.62
CA TYR A 150 -11.55 -21.58 -5.38
C TYR A 150 -12.27 -20.90 -4.20
N GLU A 151 -13.05 -21.68 -3.44
CA GLU A 151 -13.88 -21.15 -2.35
C GLU A 151 -13.08 -20.38 -1.30
N GLY A 152 -11.87 -20.85 -0.95
CA GLY A 152 -11.04 -20.22 0.07
C GLY A 152 -10.52 -18.82 -0.29
N THR A 153 -10.51 -18.46 -1.58
CA THR A 153 -10.04 -17.15 -2.05
C THR A 153 -11.17 -16.14 -2.30
N LYS A 154 -12.44 -16.58 -2.32
CA LYS A 154 -13.59 -15.70 -2.56
C LYS A 154 -13.72 -14.53 -1.58
N PRO A 155 -13.51 -14.71 -0.25
CA PRO A 155 -13.60 -13.58 0.68
C PRO A 155 -12.61 -12.46 0.35
N VAL A 156 -11.38 -12.82 0.00
CA VAL A 156 -10.35 -11.86 -0.42
C VAL A 156 -10.72 -11.19 -1.75
N ALA A 157 -11.21 -11.96 -2.72
CA ALA A 157 -11.66 -11.42 -4.01
C ALA A 157 -12.78 -10.38 -3.84
N ALA A 158 -13.75 -10.62 -2.94
CA ALA A 158 -14.81 -9.69 -2.63
C ALA A 158 -14.27 -8.36 -2.07
N LEU A 159 -13.26 -8.39 -1.20
CA LEU A 159 -12.61 -7.18 -0.68
C LEU A 159 -11.88 -6.41 -1.79
N TYR A 160 -11.15 -7.10 -2.68
CA TYR A 160 -10.47 -6.48 -3.82
C TYR A 160 -11.44 -5.78 -4.77
N ARG A 161 -12.63 -6.36 -5.00
CA ARG A 161 -13.69 -5.78 -5.84
C ARG A 161 -14.27 -4.48 -5.29
N VAL A 162 -14.12 -4.21 -4.00
CA VAL A 162 -14.50 -2.92 -3.40
C VAL A 162 -13.32 -1.94 -3.49
N ALA A 163 -12.12 -2.39 -3.10
CA ALA A 163 -10.96 -1.51 -2.98
C ALA A 163 -10.39 -1.05 -4.34
N LEU A 164 -10.15 -1.98 -5.27
CA LEU A 164 -9.45 -1.65 -6.52
C LEU A 164 -10.22 -0.67 -7.41
N PRO A 165 -11.56 -0.81 -7.63
CA PRO A 165 -12.28 0.18 -8.43
C PRO A 165 -12.24 1.58 -7.83
N GLU A 166 -12.30 1.73 -6.51
CA GLU A 166 -12.22 3.04 -5.84
C GLU A 166 -10.83 3.67 -6.02
N ILE A 167 -9.75 2.89 -5.85
CA ILE A 167 -8.38 3.38 -6.09
C ILE A 167 -8.21 3.77 -7.57
N GLY A 168 -8.66 2.90 -8.49
CA GLY A 168 -8.55 3.13 -9.93
C GLY A 168 -9.33 4.36 -10.40
N ALA A 169 -10.56 4.55 -9.91
CA ALA A 169 -11.38 5.72 -10.19
C ALA A 169 -10.73 7.00 -9.64
N GLY A 170 -10.22 6.96 -8.41
CA GLY A 170 -9.49 8.09 -7.80
C GLY A 170 -8.24 8.46 -8.60
N ALA A 171 -7.47 7.46 -9.05
CA ALA A 171 -6.26 7.64 -9.86
C ALA A 171 -6.57 8.26 -11.23
N LYS A 172 -7.60 7.78 -11.94
CA LYS A 172 -8.06 8.37 -13.21
C LYS A 172 -8.53 9.81 -13.01
N ARG A 173 -9.33 10.06 -11.98
CA ARG A 173 -9.81 11.41 -11.64
C ARG A 173 -8.65 12.36 -11.35
N LEU A 174 -7.67 11.93 -10.56
CA LEU A 174 -6.49 12.72 -10.25
C LEU A 174 -5.71 13.07 -11.51
N ARG A 175 -5.44 12.09 -12.37
CA ARG A 175 -4.77 12.30 -13.66
C ARG A 175 -5.52 13.31 -14.53
N ASP A 176 -6.81 13.11 -14.74
CA ASP A 176 -7.64 13.93 -15.61
C ASP A 176 -7.74 15.37 -15.08
N ALA A 177 -7.87 15.53 -13.76
CA ALA A 177 -7.90 16.83 -13.10
C ALA A 177 -6.58 17.61 -13.23
N ILE A 178 -5.43 16.92 -13.13
CA ILE A 178 -4.12 17.56 -13.40
C ILE A 178 -4.05 18.00 -14.86
N THR A 179 -4.52 17.16 -15.80
CA THR A 179 -4.53 17.50 -17.23
C THR A 179 -5.43 18.70 -17.54
N SER A 180 -6.57 18.82 -16.86
CA SER A 180 -7.51 19.93 -17.06
C SER A 180 -7.23 21.18 -16.22
N GLY A 181 -6.25 21.13 -15.30
CA GLY A 181 -6.01 22.21 -14.33
C GLY A 181 -7.11 22.37 -13.28
N ASP A 182 -7.88 21.32 -12.99
CA ASP A 182 -8.97 21.32 -12.01
C ASP A 182 -8.44 21.00 -10.60
N SER A 183 -8.21 22.04 -9.79
CA SER A 183 -7.72 21.88 -8.43
C SER A 183 -8.71 21.16 -7.51
N ALA A 184 -10.02 21.35 -7.69
CA ALA A 184 -11.03 20.63 -6.93
C ALA A 184 -11.03 19.14 -7.29
N GLY A 185 -10.85 18.83 -8.57
CA GLY A 185 -10.67 17.47 -9.08
C GLY A 185 -9.43 16.77 -8.50
N VAL A 186 -8.30 17.47 -8.35
CA VAL A 186 -7.08 16.94 -7.74
C VAL A 186 -7.33 16.52 -6.29
N VAL A 187 -7.99 17.38 -5.51
CA VAL A 187 -8.32 17.08 -4.10
C VAL A 187 -9.27 15.88 -4.02
N ALA A 188 -10.34 15.89 -4.81
CA ALA A 188 -11.32 14.82 -4.79
C ALA A 188 -10.75 13.47 -5.27
N GLY A 189 -9.88 13.47 -6.29
CA GLY A 189 -9.17 12.28 -6.76
C GLY A 189 -8.25 11.72 -5.66
N SER A 190 -7.50 12.59 -4.99
CA SER A 190 -6.59 12.21 -3.90
C SER A 190 -7.34 11.61 -2.70
N GLN A 191 -8.46 12.23 -2.30
CA GLN A 191 -9.33 11.71 -1.24
C GLN A 191 -9.92 10.35 -1.62
N GLN A 192 -10.32 10.17 -2.88
CA GLN A 192 -10.86 8.90 -3.35
C GLN A 192 -9.81 7.78 -3.32
N ILE A 193 -8.56 8.07 -3.75
CA ILE A 193 -7.43 7.13 -3.61
C ILE A 193 -7.23 6.76 -2.13
N ALA A 194 -7.26 7.74 -1.22
CA ALA A 194 -7.08 7.49 0.21
C ALA A 194 -8.19 6.58 0.79
N ARG A 195 -9.45 6.78 0.39
CA ARG A 195 -10.56 5.87 0.78
C ARG A 195 -10.34 4.46 0.25
N GLY A 196 -9.97 4.33 -1.02
CA GLY A 196 -9.65 3.05 -1.64
C GLY A 196 -8.51 2.32 -0.94
N LEU A 197 -7.43 3.03 -0.59
CA LEU A 197 -6.31 2.48 0.18
C LEU A 197 -6.71 2.09 1.61
N GLY A 198 -7.65 2.82 2.22
CA GLY A 198 -8.24 2.45 3.50
C GLY A 198 -8.99 1.11 3.43
N ALA A 199 -9.80 0.91 2.39
CA ALA A 199 -10.48 -0.36 2.13
C ALA A 199 -9.51 -1.49 1.75
N TYR A 200 -8.37 -1.14 1.14
CA TYR A 200 -7.31 -2.08 0.76
C TYR A 200 -6.46 -2.57 1.94
N ALA A 201 -6.31 -1.77 3.00
CA ALA A 201 -5.44 -2.08 4.12
C ALA A 201 -5.63 -3.49 4.74
N PRO A 202 -6.85 -3.96 5.06
CA PRO A 202 -7.07 -5.30 5.63
C PRO A 202 -6.83 -6.46 4.64
N ILE A 203 -6.77 -6.16 3.34
CA ILE A 203 -6.54 -7.17 2.29
C ILE A 203 -5.08 -7.63 2.31
N ARG A 204 -4.16 -6.74 2.68
CA ARG A 204 -2.71 -6.98 2.64
C ARG A 204 -2.24 -8.15 3.50
N SER A 205 -2.77 -8.26 4.72
CA SER A 205 -2.44 -9.37 5.61
C SER A 205 -3.00 -10.70 5.08
N GLN A 206 -4.19 -10.67 4.49
CA GLN A 206 -4.84 -11.87 3.94
C GLN A 206 -4.14 -12.38 2.68
N ILE A 207 -3.76 -11.48 1.77
CA ILE A 207 -3.08 -11.87 0.53
C ILE A 207 -1.68 -12.41 0.82
N ALA A 208 -0.95 -11.86 1.79
CA ALA A 208 0.37 -12.36 2.17
C ALA A 208 0.31 -13.85 2.59
N ALA A 209 -0.65 -14.22 3.43
CA ALA A 209 -0.86 -15.62 3.84
C ALA A 209 -1.23 -16.52 2.65
N LEU A 210 -2.06 -16.04 1.72
CA LEU A 210 -2.44 -16.79 0.52
C LEU A 210 -1.28 -16.97 -0.46
N VAL A 211 -0.37 -15.98 -0.57
CA VAL A 211 0.81 -16.06 -1.45
C VAL A 211 1.76 -17.16 -1.00
N GLU A 212 1.99 -17.30 0.31
CA GLU A 212 2.82 -18.39 0.85
C GLU A 212 2.23 -19.76 0.48
N GLN A 213 0.91 -19.92 0.63
CA GLN A 213 0.20 -21.14 0.24
C GLN A 213 0.27 -21.37 -1.28
N ALA A 214 0.10 -20.32 -2.08
CA ALA A 214 0.18 -20.39 -3.54
C ALA A 214 1.57 -20.84 -4.02
N ILE A 215 2.65 -20.37 -3.39
CA ILE A 215 4.02 -20.79 -3.72
C ILE A 215 4.22 -22.29 -3.43
N LEU A 216 3.67 -22.80 -2.31
CA LEU A 216 3.70 -24.22 -1.99
C LEU A 216 2.94 -25.05 -3.03
N GLN A 217 1.73 -24.62 -3.40
CA GLN A 217 0.91 -25.26 -4.43
C GLN A 217 1.61 -25.25 -5.80
N GLN A 218 2.26 -24.14 -6.18
CA GLN A 218 3.01 -24.03 -7.44
C GLN A 218 4.14 -25.06 -7.54
N ARG A 219 4.87 -25.31 -6.44
CA ARG A 219 5.93 -26.34 -6.39
C ARG A 219 5.39 -27.76 -6.60
N LEU A 220 4.14 -28.01 -6.23
CA LEU A 220 3.47 -29.29 -6.47
C LEU A 220 2.99 -29.43 -7.93
N LEU A 221 2.77 -28.33 -8.65
CA LEU A 221 2.36 -28.35 -10.06
C LEU A 221 3.50 -28.63 -11.04
N VAL A 222 4.76 -28.40 -10.64
CA VAL A 222 5.95 -28.52 -11.51
C VAL A 222 6.60 -29.92 -11.43
N LYS A 223 6.12 -30.79 -10.53
CA LYS A 223 6.54 -32.19 -10.42
C LYS A 223 5.66 -33.09 -11.27
#